data_AF-A0A960RU89-F1
#
_entry.id   AF-A0A960RU89-F1
#
_cell.length_a   1.000
_cell.length_b   1.000
_cell.length_c   1.000
_cell.angle_alpha   90.00
_cell.angle_beta   90.00
_cell.angle_gamma   90.00
#
_symmetry.space_group_name_H-M   'P 1'
#
loop_
_entity.id
_entity.type
_entity.pdbx_description
1 polymer ?
#
loop_
_entity_poly.entity_id
_entity_poly.type
_entity_poly.pdbx_seq_one_letter_code
_entity_poly.pdbx_strand_id
1 'polypeptide(L)'
;MAKTNFTKVEEILAAGLQKMKVERLCELADIAAGIGQKGSAPKLSHDQKKLILSLKTDFLRLRKKDSKIFSKLNLKQEQILNQLEHPESLDQESWQQLEKIKGRTGKLVKELYPNLEDDKLIEEERDRHINKRFNINEKWLPLH
;
A
#
# COMPACT_ATOMS: atom_id res chain seq x y z
N MET A 1 29.04 -25.29 -2.74
CA MET A 1 28.34 -24.52 -3.80
C MET A 1 27.30 -25.42 -4.45
N ALA A 2 26.01 -25.21 -4.16
CA ALA A 2 24.94 -26.01 -4.73
C ALA A 2 24.76 -25.63 -6.20
N LYS A 3 25.05 -26.56 -7.12
CA LYS A 3 24.81 -26.36 -8.55
C LYS A 3 23.30 -26.46 -8.78
N THR A 4 22.65 -25.35 -9.13
CA THR A 4 21.24 -25.33 -9.51
C THR A 4 21.05 -26.13 -10.80
N ASN A 5 20.15 -27.12 -10.78
CA ASN A 5 19.81 -27.91 -11.96
C ASN A 5 18.83 -27.12 -12.82
N PHE A 6 19.35 -26.39 -13.81
CA PHE A 6 18.58 -25.49 -14.67
C PHE A 6 17.43 -26.18 -15.41
N THR A 7 17.58 -27.46 -15.78
CA THR A 7 16.52 -28.26 -16.42
C THR A 7 15.28 -28.41 -15.54
N LYS A 8 15.43 -28.63 -14.24
CA LYS A 8 14.29 -28.71 -13.31
C LYS A 8 13.56 -27.37 -13.18
N VAL A 9 14.29 -26.26 -13.25
CA VAL A 9 13.71 -24.92 -13.18
C VAL A 9 12.89 -24.64 -14.44
N GLU A 10 13.41 -25.02 -15.61
CA GLU A 10 12.72 -24.88 -16.90
C GLU A 10 11.44 -25.73 -16.96
N GLU A 11 11.47 -26.97 -16.47
CA GLU A 11 10.29 -27.84 -16.39
C GLU A 11 9.18 -27.25 -15.49
N ILE A 12 9.55 -26.73 -14.32
CA ILE A 12 8.61 -26.10 -13.39
C ILE A 12 8.00 -24.83 -14.01
N LEU A 13 8.82 -24.03 -14.69
CA LEU A 13 8.36 -22.82 -15.34
C LEU A 13 7.43 -23.12 -16.52
N ALA A 14 7.76 -24.13 -17.34
CA ALA A 14 6.91 -24.58 -18.43
C ALA A 14 5.56 -25.12 -17.93
N ALA A 15 5.58 -25.94 -16.85
CA ALA A 15 4.37 -26.45 -16.22
C ALA A 15 3.51 -25.32 -15.63
N GLY A 16 4.13 -24.32 -14.99
CA GLY A 16 3.45 -23.13 -14.47
C GLY A 16 2.75 -22.34 -15.58
N LEU A 17 3.46 -22.08 -16.68
CA LEU A 17 2.91 -21.38 -17.84
C LEU A 17 1.76 -22.15 -18.50
N GLN A 18 1.86 -23.49 -18.59
CA GLN A 18 0.77 -24.32 -19.10
C GLN A 18 -0.46 -24.25 -18.19
N LYS A 19 -0.28 -24.36 -16.88
CA LYS A 19 -1.38 -24.28 -15.91
C LYS A 19 -2.12 -22.93 -16.01
N MET A 20 -1.38 -21.82 -16.06
CA MET A 20 -1.97 -20.49 -16.24
C MET A 20 -2.74 -20.35 -17.55
N LYS A 21 -2.25 -20.95 -18.65
CA LYS A 21 -2.96 -20.95 -19.94
C LYS A 21 -4.26 -21.74 -19.86
N VAL A 22 -4.24 -22.92 -19.24
CA VAL A 22 -5.44 -23.76 -19.08
C VAL A 22 -6.47 -23.05 -18.21
N GLU A 23 -6.07 -22.48 -17.08
CA GLU A 23 -6.97 -21.69 -16.21
C GLU A 23 -7.63 -20.55 -16.98
N ARG A 24 -6.84 -19.78 -17.75
CA ARG A 24 -7.38 -18.70 -18.57
C ARG A 24 -8.34 -19.19 -19.66
N LEU A 25 -8.08 -20.34 -20.27
CA LEU A 25 -8.98 -20.92 -21.28
C LEU A 25 -10.29 -21.41 -20.65
N CYS A 26 -10.23 -22.01 -19.45
CA CYS A 26 -11.41 -22.37 -18.68
C CYS A 26 -12.24 -21.13 -18.32
N GLU A 27 -11.61 -20.06 -17.82
CA GLU A 27 -12.30 -18.80 -17.53
C GLU A 27 -12.99 -18.22 -18.77
N LEU A 28 -12.32 -18.22 -19.92
CA LEU A 28 -12.91 -17.74 -21.18
C LEU A 28 -14.05 -18.64 -21.67
N ALA A 29 -13.94 -19.96 -21.48
CA ALA A 29 -15.00 -20.90 -21.81
C ALA A 29 -16.23 -20.70 -20.89
N ASP A 30 -16.02 -20.47 -19.59
CA ASP A 30 -17.08 -20.18 -18.63
C ASP A 30 -17.79 -18.84 -18.92
N ILE A 31 -17.02 -17.84 -19.39
CA ILE A 31 -17.55 -16.56 -19.88
C ILE A 31 -18.39 -16.77 -21.15
N ALA A 32 -17.90 -17.55 -22.12
CA ALA A 32 -18.60 -17.83 -23.36
C ALA A 32 -19.86 -18.71 -23.18
N ALA A 33 -19.83 -19.62 -22.20
CA ALA A 33 -20.96 -20.49 -21.86
C ALA A 33 -22.06 -19.78 -21.07
N GLY A 34 -21.85 -18.53 -20.63
CA GLY A 34 -22.84 -17.76 -19.88
C GLY A 34 -23.09 -18.27 -18.45
N ILE A 35 -22.36 -19.31 -18.01
CA ILE A 35 -22.48 -19.92 -16.66
C ILE A 35 -21.88 -18.98 -15.59
N GLY A 36 -21.14 -17.95 -16.01
CA GLY A 36 -20.40 -17.03 -15.15
C GLY A 36 -21.00 -15.63 -14.95
N GLN A 37 -22.28 -15.35 -15.21
CA GLN A 37 -22.90 -14.09 -14.72
C GLN A 37 -23.21 -14.17 -13.22
N LYS A 38 -22.21 -14.51 -12.39
CA LYS A 38 -22.21 -14.05 -11.00
C LYS A 38 -21.81 -12.59 -11.05
N GLY A 39 -22.75 -11.70 -10.69
CA GLY A 39 -22.62 -10.25 -10.80
C GLY A 39 -21.20 -9.78 -10.53
N SER A 40 -20.51 -9.30 -11.57
CA SER A 40 -19.21 -8.69 -11.37
C SER A 40 -19.43 -7.50 -10.46
N ALA A 41 -18.95 -7.60 -9.21
CA ALA A 41 -18.83 -6.46 -8.32
C ALA A 41 -18.30 -5.27 -9.13
N PRO A 42 -18.83 -4.05 -8.93
CA PRO A 42 -18.42 -2.89 -9.70
C PRO A 42 -16.90 -2.77 -9.57
N LYS A 43 -16.18 -3.04 -10.67
CA LYS A 43 -14.71 -2.96 -10.68
C LYS A 43 -14.36 -1.51 -10.38
N LEU A 44 -13.89 -1.25 -9.16
CA LEU A 44 -13.44 0.08 -8.75
C LEU A 44 -12.45 0.65 -9.77
N SER A 45 -12.67 1.92 -10.14
CA SER A 45 -11.77 2.65 -11.02
C SER A 45 -10.36 2.73 -10.43
N HIS A 46 -9.34 2.85 -11.29
CA HIS A 46 -7.95 2.98 -10.84
C HIS A 46 -7.77 4.15 -9.88
N ASP A 47 -8.44 5.28 -10.14
CA ASP A 47 -8.36 6.48 -9.30
C ASP A 47 -8.99 6.27 -7.92
N GLN A 48 -10.11 5.54 -7.86
CA GLN A 48 -10.78 5.17 -6.61
C GLN A 48 -9.88 4.27 -5.75
N LYS A 49 -9.21 3.29 -6.36
CA LYS A 49 -8.23 2.43 -5.67
C LYS A 49 -7.06 3.25 -5.12
N LYS A 50 -6.54 4.17 -5.92
CA LYS A 50 -5.45 5.08 -5.52
C LYS A 50 -5.88 5.97 -4.35
N LEU A 51 -7.11 6.48 -4.37
CA LEU A 51 -7.68 7.27 -3.29
C LEU A 51 -7.72 6.48 -1.97
N ILE A 52 -8.28 5.27 -1.98
CA ILE A 52 -8.37 4.40 -0.80
C ILE A 52 -6.98 4.11 -0.24
N LEU A 53 -6.04 3.73 -1.10
CA LEU A 53 -4.67 3.43 -0.66
C LEU A 53 -4.02 4.64 -0.01
N SER A 54 -4.15 5.83 -0.62
CA SER A 54 -3.60 7.06 -0.05
C SER A 54 -4.20 7.40 1.32
N LEU A 55 -5.52 7.25 1.47
CA LEU A 55 -6.19 7.49 2.74
C LEU A 55 -5.77 6.47 3.80
N LYS A 56 -5.68 5.18 3.46
CA LYS A 56 -5.19 4.13 4.39
C LYS A 56 -3.78 4.45 4.86
N THR A 57 -2.88 4.85 3.97
CA THR A 57 -1.51 5.20 4.35
C THR A 57 -1.44 6.45 5.23
N ASP A 58 -2.21 7.48 4.90
CA ASP A 58 -2.24 8.73 5.67
C ASP A 58 -2.80 8.49 7.08
N PHE A 59 -3.90 7.74 7.20
CA PHE A 59 -4.46 7.39 8.50
C PHE A 59 -3.51 6.53 9.34
N LEU A 60 -2.79 5.58 8.74
CA LEU A 60 -1.77 4.81 9.46
C LEU A 60 -0.64 5.69 9.98
N ARG A 61 -0.14 6.63 9.16
CA ARG A 61 0.91 7.58 9.58
C ARG A 61 0.42 8.46 10.71
N LEU A 62 -0.76 9.05 10.55
CA LEU A 62 -1.39 9.90 11.55
C LEU A 62 -1.60 9.15 12.88
N ARG A 63 -2.20 7.95 12.84
CA ARG A 63 -2.47 7.14 14.05
C ARG A 63 -1.21 6.79 14.84
N LYS A 64 -0.06 6.60 14.17
CA LYS A 64 1.23 6.37 14.86
C LYS A 64 1.66 7.58 15.69
N LYS A 65 1.31 8.79 15.27
CA LYS A 65 1.72 10.04 15.94
C LYS A 65 0.75 10.44 17.04
N ASP A 66 -0.55 10.32 16.80
CA ASP A 66 -1.57 10.64 17.78
C ASP A 66 -2.84 9.78 17.58
N SER A 67 -3.17 9.01 18.62
CA SER A 67 -4.33 8.12 18.63
C SER A 67 -5.67 8.86 18.53
N LYS A 68 -5.71 10.17 18.86
CA LYS A 68 -6.92 11.00 18.86
C LYS A 68 -7.11 11.82 17.57
N ILE A 69 -6.36 11.53 16.50
CA ILE A 69 -6.47 12.30 15.25
C ILE A 69 -7.85 12.20 14.59
N PHE A 70 -8.56 11.07 14.72
CA PHE A 70 -9.93 10.95 14.22
C PHE A 70 -10.89 11.92 14.93
N SER A 71 -10.70 12.15 16.23
CA SER A 71 -11.44 13.16 17.00
C SER A 71 -11.10 14.58 16.52
N LYS A 72 -9.81 14.88 16.25
CA LYS A 72 -9.39 16.18 15.71
C LYS A 72 -9.95 16.47 14.32
N LEU A 73 -10.15 15.43 13.51
CA LEU A 73 -10.74 15.52 12.19
C LEU A 73 -12.28 15.59 12.21
N ASN A 74 -12.92 15.47 13.39
CA ASN A 74 -14.37 15.31 13.54
C ASN A 74 -14.94 14.15 12.71
N LEU A 75 -14.21 13.02 12.66
CA LEU A 75 -14.61 11.84 11.91
C LEU A 75 -14.83 10.66 12.83
N LYS A 76 -15.92 9.91 12.62
CA LYS A 76 -16.14 8.63 13.29
C LYS A 76 -15.23 7.58 12.64
N GLN A 77 -14.26 7.09 13.42
CA GLN A 77 -13.26 6.14 12.95
C GLN A 77 -13.89 4.89 12.32
N GLU A 78 -14.92 4.32 12.96
CA GLU A 78 -15.62 3.13 12.49
C GLU A 78 -16.28 3.34 11.12
N GLN A 79 -16.90 4.51 10.90
CA GLN A 79 -17.55 4.81 9.63
C GLN A 79 -16.54 4.85 8.49
N ILE A 80 -15.39 5.50 8.70
CA ILE A 80 -14.35 5.60 7.66
C ILE A 80 -13.68 4.26 7.40
N LEU A 81 -13.42 3.47 8.44
CA LEU A 81 -12.84 2.14 8.27
C LEU A 81 -13.78 1.24 7.47
N ASN A 82 -15.07 1.24 7.79
CA ASN A 82 -16.07 0.49 7.03
C ASN A 82 -16.13 0.92 5.56
N GLN A 83 -16.05 2.23 5.28
CA GLN A 83 -16.00 2.75 3.91
C GLN A 83 -14.72 2.36 3.16
N LEU A 84 -13.59 2.23 3.86
CA LEU A 84 -12.30 1.82 3.28
C LEU A 84 -12.14 0.30 3.13
N GLU A 85 -12.91 -0.49 3.88
CA GLU A 85 -12.95 -1.95 3.82
C GLU A 85 -13.96 -2.45 2.77
N HIS A 86 -15.09 -1.76 2.64
CA HIS A 86 -16.14 -2.07 1.66
C HIS A 86 -16.36 -0.91 0.68
N PRO A 87 -15.40 -0.63 -0.20
CA PRO A 87 -15.52 0.52 -1.11
C PRO A 87 -16.48 0.28 -2.30
N GLU A 88 -16.96 -0.96 -2.47
CA GLU A 88 -17.89 -1.36 -3.53
C GLU A 88 -19.33 -0.92 -3.24
N SER A 89 -19.66 -0.65 -1.97
CA SER A 89 -20.99 -0.19 -1.53
C SER A 89 -21.08 1.33 -1.40
N LEU A 90 -20.10 2.07 -1.93
CA LEU A 90 -20.01 3.52 -1.81
C LEU A 90 -20.73 4.24 -2.95
N ASP A 91 -21.73 5.06 -2.59
CA ASP A 91 -22.38 5.97 -3.52
C ASP A 91 -21.47 7.14 -3.93
N GLN A 92 -21.79 7.79 -5.05
CA GLN A 92 -20.99 8.90 -5.58
C GLN A 92 -20.81 10.06 -4.59
N GLU A 93 -21.80 10.34 -3.76
CA GLU A 93 -21.70 11.35 -2.69
C GLU A 93 -20.65 10.97 -1.64
N SER A 94 -20.58 9.68 -1.28
CA SER A 94 -19.61 9.18 -0.30
C SER A 94 -18.17 9.24 -0.84
N TRP A 95 -17.99 9.07 -2.15
CA TRP A 95 -16.70 9.29 -2.81
C TRP A 95 -16.24 10.75 -2.73
N GLN A 96 -17.14 11.71 -2.94
CA GLN A 96 -16.82 13.13 -2.79
C GLN A 96 -16.47 13.48 -1.33
N GLN A 97 -17.11 12.83 -0.36
CA GLN A 97 -16.76 13.00 1.05
C GLN A 97 -15.35 12.46 1.34
N LEU A 98 -14.98 11.29 0.80
CA LEU A 98 -13.64 10.73 0.95
C LEU A 98 -12.56 11.63 0.32
N GLU A 99 -12.84 12.26 -0.82
CA GLU A 99 -11.93 13.26 -1.41
C GLU A 99 -11.74 14.49 -0.51
N LYS A 100 -12.81 15.01 0.08
CA LYS A 100 -12.72 16.11 1.06
C LYS A 100 -11.91 15.71 2.28
N ILE A 101 -12.11 14.49 2.77
CA ILE A 101 -11.34 13.92 3.88
C ILE A 101 -9.87 13.83 3.50
N LYS A 102 -9.54 13.34 2.30
CA LYS A 102 -8.17 13.27 1.78
C LYS A 102 -7.49 14.64 1.77
N GLY A 103 -8.20 15.68 1.37
CA GLY A 103 -7.68 17.05 1.42
C GLY A 103 -7.34 17.51 2.84
N ARG A 104 -8.18 17.17 3.83
CA ARG A 104 -7.96 17.51 5.24
C ARG A 104 -6.82 16.68 5.86
N THR A 105 -6.80 15.37 5.61
CA THR A 105 -5.74 14.48 6.10
C THR A 105 -4.39 14.85 5.49
N GLY A 106 -4.35 15.17 4.20
CA GLY A 106 -3.12 15.59 3.53
C GLY A 106 -2.53 16.88 4.12
N LYS A 107 -3.36 17.86 4.50
CA LYS A 107 -2.90 19.07 5.21
C LYS A 107 -2.32 18.73 6.58
N LEU A 108 -3.03 17.93 7.38
CA LEU A 108 -2.53 17.49 8.69
C LEU A 108 -1.25 16.66 8.60
N VAL A 109 -1.13 15.78 7.60
CA VAL A 109 0.09 15.00 7.37
C VAL A 109 1.24 15.94 7.05
N LYS A 110 1.05 16.96 6.20
CA LYS A 110 2.10 17.95 5.90
C LYS A 110 2.50 18.80 7.11
N GLU A 111 1.53 19.19 7.94
CA GLU A 111 1.81 19.94 9.17
C GLU A 111 2.58 19.08 10.20
N LEU A 112 2.23 17.80 10.31
CA LEU A 112 2.82 16.89 11.29
C LEU A 112 4.12 16.25 10.80
N TYR A 113 4.27 16.05 9.51
CA TYR A 113 5.45 15.54 8.85
C TYR A 113 5.87 16.61 7.83
N PRO A 114 6.48 17.72 8.29
CA PRO A 114 7.17 18.59 7.37
C PRO A 114 8.17 17.71 6.61
N ASN A 115 8.22 17.86 5.29
CA ASN A 115 9.29 17.25 4.51
C ASN A 115 10.59 17.86 5.04
N LEU A 116 11.27 17.14 5.94
CA LEU A 116 12.67 17.39 6.22
C LEU A 116 13.36 17.20 4.87
N GLU A 117 14.03 18.23 4.40
CA GLU A 117 14.89 18.12 3.23
C GLU A 117 15.83 16.93 3.47
N ASP A 118 16.04 16.10 2.43
CA ASP A 118 16.86 14.89 2.53
C ASP A 118 18.23 15.20 3.18
N ASP A 119 18.77 16.41 2.93
CA ASP A 119 20.01 16.92 3.51
C ASP A 119 19.97 17.00 5.05
N LYS A 120 18.86 17.41 5.65
CA LYS A 120 18.72 17.47 7.12
C LYS A 120 18.63 16.08 7.74
N LEU A 121 17.99 15.13 7.05
CA LEU A 121 17.98 13.74 7.47
C LEU A 121 19.39 13.14 7.42
N ILE A 122 20.15 13.43 6.35
CA ILE A 122 21.54 13.00 6.20
C ILE A 122 22.41 13.60 7.31
N GLU A 123 22.23 14.89 7.66
CA GLU A 123 22.96 15.54 8.74
C GLU A 123 22.61 14.95 10.12
N GLU A 124 21.34 14.75 10.44
CA GLU A 124 20.93 14.10 11.70
C GLU A 124 21.49 12.68 11.84
N GLU A 125 21.52 11.94 10.73
CA GLU A 125 22.06 10.59 10.71
C GLU A 125 23.58 10.63 10.87
N ARG A 126 24.28 11.52 10.17
CA ARG A 126 25.72 11.78 10.37
C ARG A 126 26.02 12.12 11.83
N ASP A 127 25.26 13.01 12.46
CA ASP A 127 25.46 13.41 13.85
C ASP A 127 25.24 12.25 14.84
N ARG A 128 24.23 11.41 14.62
CA ARG A 128 24.05 10.17 15.41
C ARG A 128 25.25 9.22 15.27
N HIS A 129 25.85 9.20 14.09
CA HIS A 129 26.94 8.32 13.73
C HIS A 129 28.31 8.83 14.27
N ILE A 130 28.53 10.14 14.40
CA ILE A 130 29.78 10.73 14.92
C ILE A 130 30.19 10.15 16.27
N ASN A 131 29.24 9.90 17.18
CA ASN A 131 29.52 9.39 18.53
C ASN A 131 29.37 7.86 18.67
N LYS A 132 29.03 7.14 17.58
CA LYS A 132 28.76 5.71 17.64
C LYS A 132 30.09 4.94 17.63
N ARG A 133 30.42 4.28 18.74
CA ARG A 133 31.56 3.35 18.81
C ARG A 133 31.32 2.19 17.83
N PHE A 134 32.38 1.76 17.16
CA PHE A 134 32.37 0.72 16.14
C PHE A 134 31.50 -0.50 16.54
N ASN A 135 30.47 -0.79 15.74
CA ASN A 135 29.60 -1.94 15.92
C ASN A 135 29.83 -2.94 14.78
N ILE A 136 30.40 -4.11 15.10
CA ILE A 136 30.77 -5.16 14.14
C ILE A 136 29.56 -5.66 13.34
N ASN A 137 28.34 -5.60 13.91
CA ASN A 137 27.12 -6.05 13.23
C ASN A 137 26.66 -5.09 12.12
N GLU A 138 26.98 -3.81 12.22
CA GLU A 138 26.52 -2.78 11.27
C GLU A 138 27.51 -2.56 10.12
N LYS A 139 28.68 -3.23 10.14
CA LYS A 139 29.76 -3.09 9.13
C LYS A 139 30.09 -1.63 8.79
N TRP A 140 29.93 -0.73 9.76
CA TRP A 140 30.16 0.69 9.56
C TRP A 140 31.50 1.09 10.16
N LEU A 141 32.36 1.72 9.35
CA LEU A 141 33.63 2.31 9.77
C LEU A 141 33.48 3.84 9.80
N PRO A 142 33.81 4.52 10.91
CA PRO A 142 33.93 5.97 10.91
C PRO A 142 35.05 6.37 9.94
N LEU A 143 34.71 7.16 8.92
CA LEU A 143 35.70 7.83 8.07
C LEU A 143 36.09 9.12 8.80
N HIS A 144 37.30 9.16 9.33
CA HIS A 144 37.93 10.37 9.87
C HIS A 144 38.35 11.32 8.76
#